data_AF-A0A7H1BD80-F1
#
_entry.id   AF-A0A7H1BD80-F1
#
_cell.length_a   1.000
_cell.length_b   1.000
_cell.length_c   1.000
_cell.angle_alpha   90.00
_cell.angle_beta   90.00
_cell.angle_gamma   90.00
#
_symmetry.space_group_name_H-M   'P 1'
#
loop_
_entity.id
_entity.type
_entity.pdbx_description
1 polymer ?
#
loop_
_entity_poly.entity_id
_entity_poly.type
_entity_poly.pdbx_seq_one_letter_code
_entity_poly.pdbx_strand_id
1 'polypeptide(L)'
;MVESTGGEAGDGGAAELLDRPLPEGVRRRVVAIVSDGFGGLTVSELPAQLRQYARFTPTRRAKFAGNAMAAALESDTLFRQRIGERLREAQPELAGALDSGTPPPAADPLDVAAAAYVLRPAGWVKLVAAAGEEAQRADAERVDEETRAELDRLREQLAEAQAHTRAETERLRTELDTARREAESAHRKLRAALSDVKRGEAAARKARAETDAVRAEGQAQVSAAESESRRLKARLGEVEAALEASRRAAREGRSVEDMRVRLLLDTVLDAAQGLRRELALPPVSMRPADSVDAVEPGRMTPKDIAARALHEHDPAILDQLLALPQAHLVVDGYNVTKTGYPTMPLEKQRLRLLGSLSQLAAQTGAEVTCVFDGAELAAPVLLAPPRGVRVLFSKAGVTADELIRQLVRAEPPGRPVIVVSTDREVADGVAKAGARPVPSVMLLKRLSHA
;
A
#
# COMPACT_ATOMS: atom_id res chain seq x y z
N MET A 1 -65.87 -89.28 34.95
CA MET A 1 -66.40 -90.63 35.18
C MET A 1 -66.26 -91.43 33.89
N VAL A 2 -65.26 -92.29 33.84
CA VAL A 2 -65.20 -93.52 33.03
C VAL A 2 -64.57 -94.56 33.97
N GLU A 3 -64.97 -95.82 33.87
CA GLU A 3 -64.88 -96.76 34.99
C GLU A 3 -63.49 -97.40 35.19
N SER A 4 -63.28 -97.82 36.44
CA SER A 4 -62.22 -98.78 36.78
C SER A 4 -62.73 -100.18 36.49
N THR A 5 -62.03 -100.93 35.63
CA THR A 5 -62.18 -102.38 35.48
C THR A 5 -60.87 -103.04 35.91
N GLY A 6 -60.93 -103.83 36.98
CA GLY A 6 -59.79 -104.65 37.40
C GLY A 6 -59.56 -105.78 36.38
N GLY A 7 -58.30 -105.96 35.99
CA GLY A 7 -57.83 -107.09 35.17
C GLY A 7 -56.87 -107.95 35.98
N GLU A 8 -57.11 -109.26 36.00
CA GLU A 8 -56.50 -110.23 36.90
C GLU A 8 -54.97 -110.37 36.76
N ALA A 9 -54.33 -110.82 37.84
CA ALA A 9 -52.94 -111.27 37.81
C ALA A 9 -52.85 -112.74 37.35
N GLY A 10 -52.54 -112.96 36.07
CA GLY A 10 -51.85 -114.17 35.57
C GLY A 10 -50.41 -113.77 35.22
N ASP A 11 -49.37 -114.43 35.73
CA ASP A 11 -48.94 -115.82 35.49
C ASP A 11 -48.24 -116.02 34.14
N GLY A 12 -47.32 -116.99 34.08
CA GLY A 12 -47.02 -117.68 32.82
C GLY A 12 -45.92 -117.12 31.90
N GLY A 13 -44.99 -116.29 32.40
CA GLY A 13 -43.63 -116.18 31.83
C GLY A 13 -43.50 -116.03 30.31
N ALA A 14 -44.32 -115.17 29.67
CA ALA A 14 -44.15 -114.83 28.26
C ALA A 14 -42.74 -114.25 28.03
N ALA A 15 -42.06 -114.70 26.98
CA ALA A 15 -40.70 -114.24 26.68
C ALA A 15 -40.72 -112.76 26.29
N GLU A 16 -40.33 -111.88 27.21
CA GLU A 16 -40.15 -110.45 26.93
C GLU A 16 -39.11 -110.27 25.81
N LEU A 17 -39.58 -109.80 24.66
CA LEU A 17 -38.79 -109.46 23.47
C LEU A 17 -38.82 -107.95 23.26
N LEU A 18 -37.81 -107.42 22.57
CA LEU A 18 -37.79 -106.03 22.13
C LEU A 18 -38.38 -105.91 20.72
N ASP A 19 -39.50 -105.20 20.60
CA ASP A 19 -40.09 -104.85 19.30
C ASP A 19 -39.33 -103.73 18.56
N ARG A 20 -38.27 -103.18 19.18
CA ARG A 20 -37.47 -102.05 18.66
C ARG A 20 -35.97 -102.28 18.86
N PRO A 21 -35.11 -101.82 17.93
CA PRO A 21 -33.67 -101.90 18.11
C PRO A 21 -33.19 -101.08 19.31
N LEU A 22 -32.12 -101.52 19.96
CA LEU A 22 -31.57 -100.87 21.15
C LEU A 22 -31.27 -99.36 20.93
N PRO A 23 -31.75 -98.48 21.83
CA PRO A 23 -31.35 -97.07 21.88
C PRO A 23 -29.82 -96.96 21.95
N GLU A 24 -29.22 -95.99 21.25
CA GLU A 24 -27.78 -96.02 21.05
C GLU A 24 -26.96 -95.83 22.33
N GLY A 25 -27.43 -95.00 23.27
CA GLY A 25 -26.80 -94.87 24.60
C GLY A 25 -26.72 -96.22 25.32
N VAL A 26 -27.86 -96.92 25.43
CA VAL A 26 -27.95 -98.26 26.03
C VAL A 26 -27.06 -99.24 25.27
N ARG A 27 -27.08 -99.22 23.94
CA ARG A 27 -26.27 -100.10 23.07
C ARG A 27 -24.76 -99.93 23.33
N ARG A 28 -24.27 -98.69 23.43
CA ARG A 28 -22.87 -98.38 23.75
C ARG A 28 -22.48 -98.91 25.14
N ARG A 29 -23.39 -98.79 26.12
CA ARG A 29 -23.14 -99.23 27.51
C ARG A 29 -23.22 -100.75 27.68
N VAL A 30 -24.14 -101.42 26.99
CA VAL A 30 -24.17 -102.89 26.85
C VAL A 30 -22.86 -103.42 26.27
N VAL A 31 -22.33 -102.78 25.21
CA VAL A 31 -21.02 -103.16 24.63
C VAL A 31 -19.87 -102.99 25.61
N ALA A 32 -19.91 -101.98 26.49
CA ALA A 32 -18.91 -101.84 27.55
C ALA A 32 -18.98 -103.02 28.55
N ILE A 33 -20.16 -103.29 29.12
CA ILE A 33 -20.40 -104.42 30.04
C ILE A 33 -19.93 -105.74 29.43
N VAL A 34 -20.27 -106.00 28.16
CA VAL A 34 -19.82 -107.21 27.44
C VAL A 34 -18.30 -107.20 27.26
N SER A 35 -17.68 -106.08 26.87
CA SER A 35 -16.22 -105.99 26.64
C SER A 35 -15.38 -106.21 27.90
N ASP A 36 -15.93 -105.84 29.06
CA ASP A 36 -15.30 -106.02 30.37
C ASP A 36 -15.49 -107.46 30.87
N GLY A 37 -16.72 -107.99 30.87
CA GLY A 37 -17.01 -109.39 31.19
C GLY A 37 -16.29 -110.40 30.29
N PHE A 38 -16.12 -110.07 29.00
CA PHE A 38 -15.31 -110.81 28.03
C PHE A 38 -13.86 -110.99 28.50
N GLY A 39 -13.31 -110.03 29.25
CA GLY A 39 -11.95 -110.12 29.80
C GLY A 39 -11.73 -111.29 30.78
N GLY A 40 -12.80 -111.83 31.36
CA GLY A 40 -12.78 -112.96 32.28
C GLY A 40 -13.22 -114.31 31.68
N LEU A 41 -13.28 -114.44 30.35
CA LEU A 41 -13.71 -115.67 29.65
C LEU A 41 -12.57 -116.32 28.86
N THR A 42 -12.53 -117.65 28.84
CA THR A 42 -11.58 -118.43 28.03
C THR A 42 -12.01 -118.48 26.56
N VAL A 43 -11.07 -118.76 25.65
CA VAL A 43 -11.35 -118.85 24.20
C VAL A 43 -12.39 -119.94 23.86
N SER A 44 -12.47 -120.97 24.70
CA SER A 44 -13.48 -122.05 24.66
C SER A 44 -14.89 -121.58 25.01
N GLU A 45 -15.03 -120.59 25.88
CA GLU A 45 -16.33 -120.07 26.37
C GLU A 45 -16.90 -118.97 25.48
N LEU A 46 -16.11 -118.45 24.54
CA LEU A 46 -16.51 -117.41 23.60
C LEU A 46 -17.20 -117.99 22.34
N PRO A 47 -18.27 -117.33 21.85
CA PRO A 47 -18.86 -117.59 20.53
C PRO A 47 -17.84 -117.51 19.39
N ALA A 48 -18.02 -118.31 18.33
CA ALA A 48 -17.03 -118.47 17.26
C ALA A 48 -16.66 -117.14 16.58
N GLN A 49 -17.65 -116.27 16.37
CA GLN A 49 -17.54 -114.93 15.78
C GLN A 49 -16.66 -113.99 16.63
N LEU A 50 -16.61 -114.23 17.94
CA LEU A 50 -15.95 -113.37 18.92
C LEU A 50 -14.49 -113.78 19.22
N ARG A 51 -14.10 -115.04 19.00
CA ARG A 51 -12.76 -115.57 19.33
C ARG A 51 -11.62 -114.79 18.69
N GLN A 52 -11.80 -114.26 17.48
CA GLN A 52 -10.80 -113.44 16.78
C GLN A 52 -10.44 -112.16 17.55
N TYR A 53 -11.40 -111.56 18.26
CA TYR A 53 -11.21 -110.31 19.00
C TYR A 53 -10.57 -110.53 20.38
N ALA A 54 -10.41 -111.79 20.83
CA ALA A 54 -9.86 -112.08 22.16
C ALA A 54 -8.39 -111.66 22.34
N ARG A 55 -7.66 -111.44 21.24
CA ARG A 55 -6.28 -110.93 21.24
C ARG A 55 -6.19 -109.41 21.37
N PHE A 56 -7.32 -108.68 21.39
CA PHE A 56 -7.32 -107.22 21.47
C PHE A 56 -7.43 -106.72 22.92
N THR A 57 -6.83 -105.54 23.17
CA THR A 57 -6.99 -104.79 24.43
C THR A 57 -8.45 -104.38 24.64
N PRO A 58 -8.94 -104.20 25.89
CA PRO A 58 -10.35 -103.87 26.17
C PRO A 58 -10.88 -102.69 25.34
N THR A 59 -10.10 -101.60 25.26
CA THR A 59 -10.44 -100.41 24.46
C THR A 59 -10.56 -100.68 22.95
N ARG A 60 -9.78 -101.64 22.41
CA ARG A 60 -9.90 -102.07 21.00
C ARG A 60 -11.01 -103.10 20.82
N ARG A 61 -11.32 -103.95 21.81
CA ARG A 61 -12.46 -104.87 21.77
C ARG A 61 -13.77 -104.09 21.69
N ALA A 62 -14.04 -103.17 22.62
CA ALA A 62 -15.25 -102.34 22.58
C ALA A 62 -15.41 -101.60 21.24
N LYS A 63 -14.32 -101.03 20.69
CA LYS A 63 -14.37 -100.27 19.43
C LYS A 63 -14.55 -101.12 18.16
N PHE A 64 -13.87 -102.27 18.04
CA PHE A 64 -13.87 -103.06 16.80
C PHE A 64 -14.75 -104.32 16.84
N ALA A 65 -15.10 -104.82 18.02
CA ALA A 65 -15.97 -105.98 18.21
C ALA A 65 -17.40 -105.62 18.65
N GLY A 66 -17.70 -104.35 18.95
CA GLY A 66 -18.97 -103.92 19.57
C GLY A 66 -20.23 -104.44 18.88
N ASN A 67 -20.33 -104.37 17.56
CA ASN A 67 -21.47 -104.90 16.81
C ASN A 67 -21.58 -106.44 16.92
N ALA A 68 -20.45 -107.14 16.90
CA ALA A 68 -20.41 -108.60 17.08
C ALA A 68 -20.71 -109.02 18.53
N MET A 69 -20.31 -108.20 19.51
CA MET A 69 -20.63 -108.39 20.94
C MET A 69 -22.12 -108.23 21.21
N ALA A 70 -22.75 -107.20 20.65
CA ALA A 70 -24.19 -107.00 20.76
C ALA A 70 -24.98 -108.16 20.11
N ALA A 71 -24.65 -108.53 18.87
CA ALA A 71 -25.30 -109.64 18.17
C ALA A 71 -25.11 -111.00 18.87
N ALA A 72 -23.94 -111.24 19.47
CA ALA A 72 -23.68 -112.45 20.26
C ALA A 72 -24.49 -112.47 21.58
N LEU A 73 -24.63 -111.32 22.26
CA LEU A 73 -25.41 -111.22 23.50
C LEU A 73 -26.92 -111.44 23.27
N GLU A 74 -27.41 -111.07 22.09
CA GLU A 74 -28.78 -111.32 21.64
C GLU A 74 -29.00 -112.80 21.30
N SER A 75 -28.15 -113.37 20.43
CA SER A 75 -28.33 -114.71 19.85
C SER A 75 -27.83 -115.89 20.68
N ASP A 76 -26.82 -115.73 21.54
CA ASP A 76 -26.26 -116.80 22.37
C ASP A 76 -26.69 -116.64 23.85
N THR A 77 -27.54 -117.57 24.31
CA THR A 77 -28.09 -117.60 25.67
C THR A 77 -27.03 -117.93 26.72
N LEU A 78 -26.09 -118.82 26.43
CA LEU A 78 -25.03 -119.25 27.34
C LEU A 78 -23.97 -118.17 27.49
N PHE A 79 -23.62 -117.48 26.40
CA PHE A 79 -22.75 -116.32 26.43
C PHE A 79 -23.38 -115.18 27.24
N ARG A 80 -24.68 -114.90 27.06
CA ARG A 80 -25.40 -113.92 27.89
C ARG A 80 -25.43 -114.30 29.37
N GLN A 81 -25.69 -115.55 29.71
CA GLN A 81 -25.65 -116.02 31.10
C GLN A 81 -24.28 -115.79 31.73
N ARG A 82 -23.18 -116.17 31.07
CA ARG A 82 -21.80 -115.93 31.54
C ARG A 82 -21.48 -114.45 31.75
N ILE A 83 -21.89 -113.57 30.82
CA ILE A 83 -21.70 -112.12 30.98
C ILE A 83 -22.58 -111.57 32.12
N GLY A 84 -23.79 -112.13 32.32
CA GLY A 84 -24.66 -111.79 33.45
C GLY A 84 -24.11 -112.23 34.80
N GLU A 85 -23.48 -113.41 34.89
CA GLU A 85 -22.75 -113.87 36.07
C GLU A 85 -21.59 -112.91 36.39
N ARG A 86 -20.76 -112.54 35.40
CA ARG A 86 -19.70 -111.53 35.59
C ARG A 86 -20.23 -110.15 36.01
N LEU A 87 -21.40 -109.74 35.51
CA LEU A 87 -22.05 -108.49 35.93
C LEU A 87 -22.56 -108.58 37.38
N ARG A 88 -23.07 -109.75 37.81
CA ARG A 88 -23.47 -110.02 39.21
C ARG A 88 -22.27 -110.03 40.16
N GLU A 89 -21.13 -110.57 39.75
CA GLU A 89 -19.87 -110.48 40.49
C GLU A 89 -19.36 -109.03 40.62
N ALA A 90 -19.43 -108.25 39.53
CA ALA A 90 -18.89 -106.90 39.49
C ALA A 90 -19.80 -105.82 40.11
N GLN A 91 -21.12 -106.01 40.07
CA GLN A 91 -22.13 -105.04 40.52
C GLN A 91 -23.29 -105.74 41.25
N PRO A 92 -23.04 -106.40 42.40
CA PRO A 92 -24.05 -107.20 43.12
C PRO A 92 -25.26 -106.38 43.58
N GLU A 93 -25.05 -105.13 43.99
CA GLU A 93 -26.12 -104.22 44.44
C GLU A 93 -27.09 -103.87 43.30
N LEU A 94 -26.59 -103.52 42.11
CA LEU A 94 -27.42 -103.23 40.95
C LEU A 94 -28.16 -104.47 40.46
N ALA A 95 -27.50 -105.63 40.45
CA ALA A 95 -28.14 -106.88 40.04
C ALA A 95 -29.27 -107.30 40.99
N GLY A 96 -29.06 -107.23 42.32
CA GLY A 96 -30.10 -107.54 43.31
C GLY A 96 -31.26 -106.53 43.32
N ALA A 97 -30.98 -105.25 43.06
CA ALA A 97 -32.01 -104.23 42.88
C ALA A 97 -32.87 -104.48 41.62
N LEU A 98 -32.23 -104.90 40.52
CA LEU A 98 -32.92 -105.30 39.28
C LEU A 98 -33.75 -106.58 39.45
N ASP A 99 -33.23 -107.60 40.14
CA ASP A 99 -33.98 -108.84 40.42
C ASP A 99 -35.20 -108.58 41.32
N SER A 100 -35.11 -107.62 42.26
CA SER A 100 -36.23 -107.19 43.10
C SER A 100 -37.17 -106.18 42.43
N GLY A 101 -36.98 -105.92 41.12
CA GLY A 101 -37.84 -105.05 40.31
C GLY A 101 -37.78 -103.55 40.66
N THR A 102 -36.87 -103.14 41.55
CA THR A 102 -36.76 -101.78 42.08
C THR A 102 -35.38 -101.21 41.75
N PRO A 103 -35.19 -100.56 40.58
CA PRO A 103 -33.88 -100.05 40.20
C PRO A 103 -33.40 -98.93 41.15
N PRO A 104 -32.09 -98.81 41.44
CA PRO A 104 -31.58 -97.79 42.35
C PRO A 104 -31.79 -96.37 41.80
N PRO A 105 -32.42 -95.43 42.54
CA PRO A 105 -32.73 -94.08 42.04
C PRO A 105 -31.50 -93.18 41.88
N ALA A 106 -30.31 -93.63 42.27
CA ALA A 106 -29.04 -92.93 42.14
C ALA A 106 -28.15 -93.48 41.01
N ALA A 107 -28.61 -94.47 40.25
CA ALA A 107 -27.90 -95.02 39.10
C ALA A 107 -28.32 -94.32 37.79
N ASP A 108 -27.40 -94.23 36.82
CA ASP A 108 -27.72 -93.71 35.47
C ASP A 108 -28.78 -94.61 34.80
N PRO A 109 -29.90 -94.07 34.30
CA PRO A 109 -30.91 -94.84 33.59
C PRO A 109 -30.36 -95.69 32.44
N LEU A 110 -29.31 -95.23 31.73
CA LEU A 110 -28.65 -95.99 30.67
C LEU A 110 -27.85 -97.19 31.20
N ASP A 111 -27.29 -97.09 32.40
CA ASP A 111 -26.57 -98.17 33.08
C ASP A 111 -27.54 -99.22 33.61
N VAL A 112 -28.63 -98.76 34.24
CA VAL A 112 -29.75 -99.60 34.69
C VAL A 112 -30.35 -100.37 33.50
N ALA A 113 -30.62 -99.69 32.38
CA ALA A 113 -31.11 -100.31 31.16
C ALA A 113 -30.12 -101.30 30.53
N ALA A 114 -28.82 -100.99 30.53
CA ALA A 114 -27.80 -101.88 29.98
C ALA A 114 -27.63 -103.14 30.84
N ALA A 115 -27.65 -103.00 32.17
CA ALA A 115 -27.64 -104.11 33.10
C ALA A 115 -28.92 -104.97 32.97
N ALA A 116 -30.10 -104.35 32.88
CA ALA A 116 -31.36 -105.04 32.63
C ALA A 116 -31.37 -105.81 31.30
N TYR A 117 -30.77 -105.25 30.23
CA TYR A 117 -30.61 -105.94 28.95
C TYR A 117 -29.70 -107.18 29.06
N VAL A 118 -28.66 -107.16 29.90
CA VAL A 118 -27.80 -108.33 30.11
C VAL A 118 -28.50 -109.38 31.00
N LEU A 119 -29.11 -108.95 32.11
CA LEU A 119 -29.63 -109.84 33.16
C LEU A 119 -31.03 -110.40 32.88
N ARG A 120 -31.84 -109.74 32.04
CA ARG A 120 -33.24 -110.10 31.73
C ARG A 120 -34.15 -110.33 32.97
N PRO A 121 -34.18 -109.42 33.98
CA PRO A 121 -35.19 -109.46 35.04
C PRO A 121 -36.59 -109.21 34.48
N ALA A 122 -37.65 -109.49 35.23
CA ALA A 122 -39.01 -109.17 34.81
C ALA A 122 -39.19 -107.65 34.57
N GLY A 123 -39.85 -107.28 33.47
CA GLY A 123 -40.07 -105.90 33.05
C GLY A 123 -38.87 -105.20 32.39
N TRP A 124 -37.78 -105.91 32.09
CA TRP A 124 -36.54 -105.32 31.56
C TRP A 124 -36.75 -104.51 30.27
N VAL A 125 -37.72 -104.88 29.43
CA VAL A 125 -38.07 -104.15 28.20
C VAL A 125 -38.51 -102.72 28.51
N LYS A 126 -39.26 -102.51 29.60
CA LYS A 126 -39.77 -101.19 30.01
C LYS A 126 -38.63 -100.28 30.50
N LEU A 127 -37.66 -100.84 31.21
CA LEU A 127 -36.46 -100.09 31.66
C LEU A 127 -35.62 -99.62 30.47
N VAL A 128 -35.42 -100.50 29.47
CA VAL A 128 -34.69 -100.17 28.23
C VAL A 128 -35.41 -99.12 27.39
N ALA A 129 -36.74 -99.20 27.30
CA ALA A 129 -37.55 -98.20 26.60
C ALA A 129 -37.48 -96.83 27.30
N ALA A 130 -37.74 -96.77 28.61
CA ALA A 130 -37.75 -95.52 29.37
C ALA A 130 -36.40 -94.79 29.34
N ALA A 131 -35.29 -95.50 29.53
CA ALA A 131 -33.95 -94.92 29.43
C ALA A 131 -33.60 -94.45 28.00
N GLY A 132 -34.14 -95.12 26.97
CA GLY A 132 -34.02 -94.69 25.59
C GLY A 132 -34.76 -93.38 25.31
N GLU A 133 -35.99 -93.26 25.79
CA GLU A 133 -36.82 -92.06 25.62
C GLU A 133 -36.31 -90.88 26.46
N GLU A 134 -35.76 -91.12 27.65
CA GLU A 134 -35.07 -90.10 28.46
C GLU A 134 -33.81 -89.57 27.76
N ALA A 135 -32.92 -90.45 27.30
CA ALA A 135 -31.71 -90.05 26.60
C ALA A 135 -32.01 -89.35 25.26
N GLN A 136 -33.09 -89.74 24.56
CA GLN A 136 -33.53 -89.05 23.35
C GLN A 136 -34.11 -87.66 23.64
N ARG A 137 -34.84 -87.48 24.76
CA ARG A 137 -35.30 -86.15 25.20
C ARG A 137 -34.14 -85.25 25.58
N ALA A 138 -33.21 -85.72 26.40
CA ALA A 138 -32.04 -84.95 26.82
C ALA A 138 -31.14 -84.53 25.63
N ASP A 139 -30.96 -85.39 24.62
CA ASP A 139 -30.19 -85.02 23.42
C ASP A 139 -30.94 -84.01 22.53
N ALA A 140 -32.27 -84.15 22.40
CA ALA A 140 -33.10 -83.19 21.69
C ALA A 140 -33.12 -81.81 22.38
N GLU A 141 -33.29 -81.78 23.71
CA GLU A 141 -33.25 -80.55 24.52
C GLU A 141 -31.89 -79.84 24.38
N ARG A 142 -30.78 -80.58 24.45
CA ARG A 142 -29.43 -80.03 24.23
C ARG A 142 -29.25 -79.44 22.83
N VAL A 143 -29.73 -80.13 21.79
CA VAL A 143 -29.66 -79.62 20.40
C VAL A 143 -30.56 -78.38 20.22
N ASP A 144 -31.72 -78.35 20.88
CA ASP A 144 -32.59 -77.17 20.89
C ASP A 144 -31.94 -75.98 21.61
N GLU A 145 -31.25 -76.19 22.73
CA GLU A 145 -30.48 -75.16 23.44
C GLU A 145 -29.29 -74.64 22.61
N GLU A 146 -28.49 -75.54 22.01
CA GLU A 146 -27.39 -75.20 21.10
C GLU A 146 -27.91 -74.37 19.91
N THR A 147 -29.03 -74.78 19.31
CA THR A 147 -29.68 -74.07 18.18
C THR A 147 -30.23 -72.71 18.60
N ARG A 148 -30.85 -72.59 19.79
CA ARG A 148 -31.35 -71.31 20.31
C ARG A 148 -30.20 -70.34 20.60
N ALA A 149 -29.12 -70.81 21.19
CA ALA A 149 -27.93 -70.01 21.46
C ALA A 149 -27.26 -69.50 20.16
N GLU A 150 -27.19 -70.33 19.11
CA GLU A 150 -26.71 -69.90 17.80
C GLU A 150 -27.67 -68.87 17.16
N LEU A 151 -28.98 -69.12 17.18
CA LEU A 151 -29.98 -68.20 16.64
C LEU A 151 -29.95 -66.83 17.34
N ASP A 152 -29.81 -66.78 18.65
CA ASP A 152 -29.75 -65.51 19.39
C ASP A 152 -28.42 -64.78 19.17
N ARG A 153 -27.30 -65.49 19.03
CA ARG A 153 -26.02 -64.90 18.61
C ARG A 153 -26.09 -64.33 17.18
N LEU A 154 -26.74 -65.02 16.26
CA LEU A 154 -26.94 -64.53 14.89
C LEU A 154 -27.92 -63.33 14.84
N ARG A 155 -28.93 -63.29 15.71
CA ARG A 155 -29.82 -62.13 15.88
C ARG A 155 -29.08 -60.92 16.43
N GLU A 156 -28.20 -61.12 17.43
CA GLU A 156 -27.35 -60.08 18.00
C GLU A 156 -26.41 -59.50 16.93
N GLN A 157 -25.65 -60.34 16.22
CA GLN A 157 -24.78 -59.92 15.12
C GLN A 157 -25.53 -59.19 13.99
N LEU A 158 -26.74 -59.63 13.66
CA LEU A 158 -27.59 -58.95 12.68
C LEU A 158 -28.08 -57.58 13.20
N ALA A 159 -28.41 -57.47 14.48
CA ALA A 159 -28.80 -56.21 15.11
C ALA A 159 -27.63 -55.22 15.18
N GLU A 160 -26.42 -55.68 15.54
CA GLU A 160 -25.18 -54.88 15.50
C GLU A 160 -24.87 -54.39 14.08
N ALA A 161 -24.89 -55.27 13.08
CA ALA A 161 -24.62 -54.92 11.69
C ALA A 161 -25.65 -53.91 11.13
N GLN A 162 -26.93 -54.06 11.49
CA GLN A 162 -27.96 -53.09 11.14
C GLN A 162 -27.77 -51.75 11.88
N ALA A 163 -27.42 -51.77 13.17
CA ALA A 163 -27.17 -50.56 13.96
C ALA A 163 -25.97 -49.78 13.42
N HIS A 164 -24.87 -50.47 13.10
CA HIS A 164 -23.69 -49.88 12.47
C HIS A 164 -24.04 -49.28 11.09
N THR A 165 -24.75 -50.02 10.24
CA THR A 165 -25.19 -49.52 8.92
C THR A 165 -26.09 -48.28 9.03
N ARG A 166 -26.99 -48.23 10.03
CA ARG A 166 -27.81 -47.03 10.33
C ARG A 166 -26.94 -45.87 10.82
N ALA A 167 -25.97 -46.12 11.70
CA ALA A 167 -25.06 -45.08 12.18
C ALA A 167 -24.19 -44.48 11.06
N GLU A 168 -23.61 -45.30 10.18
CA GLU A 168 -22.83 -44.81 9.04
C GLU A 168 -23.70 -44.09 8.00
N THR A 169 -24.93 -44.57 7.74
CA THR A 169 -25.82 -43.87 6.79
C THR A 169 -26.33 -42.52 7.33
N GLU A 170 -26.53 -42.36 8.65
CA GLU A 170 -26.79 -41.04 9.24
C GLU A 170 -25.57 -40.12 9.22
N ARG A 171 -24.35 -40.63 9.52
CA ARG A 171 -23.11 -39.84 9.38
C ARG A 171 -22.95 -39.31 7.95
N LEU A 172 -23.01 -40.18 6.96
CA LEU A 172 -22.89 -39.82 5.54
C LEU A 172 -24.00 -38.85 5.08
N ARG A 173 -25.21 -38.92 5.66
CA ARG A 173 -26.26 -37.90 5.44
C ARG A 173 -25.86 -36.55 6.00
N THR A 174 -25.35 -36.49 7.23
CA THR A 174 -24.92 -35.22 7.84
C THR A 174 -23.72 -34.60 7.11
N GLU A 175 -22.74 -35.40 6.69
CA GLU A 175 -21.59 -34.95 5.88
C GLU A 175 -22.00 -34.46 4.49
N LEU A 176 -22.95 -35.14 3.84
CA LEU A 176 -23.49 -34.70 2.55
C LEU A 176 -24.20 -33.34 2.68
N ASP A 177 -24.96 -33.12 3.75
CA ASP A 177 -25.68 -31.86 3.98
C ASP A 177 -24.78 -30.72 4.47
N THR A 178 -23.68 -30.97 5.19
CA THR A 178 -22.66 -29.94 5.44
C THR A 178 -21.94 -29.57 4.13
N ALA A 179 -21.47 -30.55 3.36
CA ALA A 179 -20.81 -30.31 2.08
C ALA A 179 -21.71 -29.56 1.08
N ARG A 180 -23.02 -29.84 1.05
CA ARG A 180 -24.01 -29.06 0.28
C ARG A 180 -24.11 -27.61 0.73
N ARG A 181 -24.23 -27.35 2.05
CA ARG A 181 -24.30 -25.99 2.62
C ARG A 181 -23.03 -25.19 2.34
N GLU A 182 -21.86 -25.84 2.39
CA GLU A 182 -20.58 -25.25 2.03
C GLU A 182 -20.47 -24.95 0.54
N ALA A 183 -20.85 -25.88 -0.33
CA ALA A 183 -20.88 -25.68 -1.78
C ALA A 183 -21.81 -24.53 -2.18
N GLU A 184 -23.01 -24.45 -1.60
CA GLU A 184 -23.90 -23.29 -1.78
C GLU A 184 -23.27 -21.98 -1.28
N SER A 185 -22.61 -22.01 -0.12
CA SER A 185 -21.95 -20.83 0.47
C SER A 185 -20.81 -20.34 -0.41
N ALA A 186 -19.96 -21.24 -0.90
CA ALA A 186 -18.92 -20.95 -1.88
C ALA A 186 -19.49 -20.41 -3.20
N HIS A 187 -20.58 -21.00 -3.70
CA HIS A 187 -21.24 -20.55 -4.92
C HIS A 187 -21.93 -19.18 -4.75
N ARG A 188 -22.52 -18.88 -3.59
CA ARG A 188 -23.02 -17.54 -3.23
C ARG A 188 -21.88 -16.51 -3.18
N LYS A 189 -20.75 -16.84 -2.53
CA LYS A 189 -19.54 -16.00 -2.48
C LYS A 189 -18.96 -15.74 -3.88
N LEU A 190 -18.92 -16.77 -4.74
CA LEU A 190 -18.46 -16.65 -6.13
C LEU A 190 -19.37 -15.72 -6.96
N ARG A 191 -20.70 -15.86 -6.85
CA ARG A 191 -21.63 -14.91 -7.52
C ARG A 191 -21.47 -13.48 -7.03
N ALA A 192 -21.25 -13.27 -5.74
CA ALA A 192 -20.97 -11.95 -5.18
C ALA A 192 -19.67 -11.38 -5.78
N ALA A 193 -18.55 -12.11 -5.69
CA ALA A 193 -17.27 -11.69 -6.23
C ALA A 193 -17.31 -11.39 -7.74
N LEU A 194 -18.01 -12.20 -8.55
CA LEU A 194 -18.19 -11.95 -9.98
C LEU A 194 -19.04 -10.70 -10.26
N SER A 195 -20.06 -10.43 -9.43
CA SER A 195 -20.82 -9.18 -9.49
C SER A 195 -19.95 -7.98 -9.11
N ASP A 196 -19.12 -8.11 -8.09
CA ASP A 196 -18.24 -7.06 -7.58
C ASP A 196 -17.16 -6.70 -8.61
N VAL A 197 -16.52 -7.70 -9.23
CA VAL A 197 -15.61 -7.52 -10.37
C VAL A 197 -16.31 -6.81 -11.52
N LYS A 198 -17.51 -7.25 -11.93
CA LYS A 198 -18.28 -6.62 -13.03
C LYS A 198 -18.66 -5.16 -12.72
N ARG A 199 -18.94 -4.82 -11.45
CA ARG A 199 -19.16 -3.42 -11.02
C ARG A 199 -17.86 -2.63 -11.05
N GLY A 200 -16.74 -3.22 -10.62
CA GLY A 200 -15.39 -2.63 -10.72
C GLY A 200 -14.98 -2.32 -12.17
N GLU A 201 -15.17 -3.27 -13.09
CA GLU A 201 -14.93 -3.08 -14.54
C GLU A 201 -15.81 -2.00 -15.16
N ALA A 202 -17.05 -1.84 -14.68
CA ALA A 202 -17.94 -0.77 -15.14
C ALA A 202 -17.47 0.60 -14.62
N ALA A 203 -17.09 0.69 -13.34
CA ALA A 203 -16.55 1.89 -12.74
C ALA A 203 -15.20 2.30 -13.38
N ALA A 204 -14.30 1.35 -13.61
CA ALA A 204 -13.01 1.59 -14.27
C ALA A 204 -13.18 2.07 -15.73
N ARG A 205 -14.14 1.50 -16.48
CA ARG A 205 -14.48 1.99 -17.82
C ARG A 205 -15.06 3.40 -17.80
N LYS A 206 -15.92 3.72 -16.83
CA LYS A 206 -16.45 5.08 -16.64
C LYS A 206 -15.34 6.08 -16.32
N ALA A 207 -14.53 5.82 -15.29
CA ALA A 207 -13.44 6.69 -14.88
C ALA A 207 -12.39 6.90 -15.99
N ARG A 208 -12.13 5.87 -16.81
CA ARG A 208 -11.30 5.99 -18.01
C ARG A 208 -11.94 6.91 -19.05
N ALA A 209 -13.23 6.74 -19.36
CA ALA A 209 -13.93 7.61 -20.31
C ALA A 209 -13.95 9.08 -19.84
N GLU A 210 -14.15 9.32 -18.54
CA GLU A 210 -14.05 10.65 -17.93
C GLU A 210 -12.63 11.23 -18.05
N THR A 211 -11.60 10.42 -17.79
CA THR A 211 -10.18 10.83 -17.94
C THR A 211 -9.81 11.14 -19.40
N ASP A 212 -10.25 10.30 -20.34
CA ASP A 212 -9.98 10.46 -21.77
C ASP A 212 -10.76 11.67 -22.33
N ALA A 213 -11.96 11.97 -21.81
CA ALA A 213 -12.72 13.18 -22.13
C ALA A 213 -12.05 14.47 -21.61
N VAL A 214 -11.63 14.51 -20.34
CA VAL A 214 -10.89 15.65 -19.76
C VAL A 214 -9.56 15.86 -20.49
N ARG A 215 -8.87 14.79 -20.93
CA ARG A 215 -7.68 14.90 -21.77
C ARG A 215 -8.00 15.53 -23.13
N ALA A 216 -9.08 15.11 -23.78
CA ALA A 216 -9.48 15.66 -25.08
C ALA A 216 -9.87 17.14 -24.97
N GLU A 217 -10.59 17.53 -23.91
CA GLU A 217 -10.92 18.93 -23.64
C GLU A 217 -9.66 19.77 -23.39
N GLY A 218 -8.75 19.30 -22.53
CA GLY A 218 -7.47 19.98 -22.28
C GLY A 218 -6.62 20.13 -23.54
N GLN A 219 -6.57 19.10 -24.41
CA GLN A 219 -5.90 19.17 -25.70
C GLN A 219 -6.56 20.19 -26.65
N ALA A 220 -7.89 20.30 -26.65
CA ALA A 220 -8.62 21.30 -27.43
C ALA A 220 -8.36 22.73 -26.91
N GLN A 221 -8.39 22.94 -25.59
CA GLN A 221 -8.08 24.22 -24.95
C GLN A 221 -6.64 24.68 -25.24
N VAL A 222 -5.64 23.78 -25.13
CA VAL A 222 -4.24 24.07 -25.49
C VAL A 222 -4.13 24.40 -26.99
N SER A 223 -4.75 23.62 -27.88
CA SER A 223 -4.72 23.88 -29.32
C SER A 223 -5.36 25.22 -29.69
N ALA A 224 -6.45 25.60 -29.02
CA ALA A 224 -7.09 26.90 -29.17
C ALA A 224 -6.14 28.04 -28.72
N ALA A 225 -5.60 27.95 -27.51
CA ALA A 225 -4.68 28.94 -26.95
C ALA A 225 -3.38 29.09 -27.78
N GLU A 226 -2.86 28.00 -28.35
CA GLU A 226 -1.74 28.08 -29.31
C GLU A 226 -2.14 28.75 -30.62
N SER A 227 -3.37 28.57 -31.10
CA SER A 227 -3.86 29.24 -32.31
C SER A 227 -4.04 30.74 -32.09
N GLU A 228 -4.52 31.13 -30.90
CA GLU A 228 -4.64 32.53 -30.48
C GLU A 228 -3.26 33.15 -30.23
N SER A 229 -2.33 32.46 -29.57
CA SER A 229 -0.95 32.91 -29.42
C SER A 229 -0.27 33.13 -30.77
N ARG A 230 -0.50 32.26 -31.76
CA ARG A 230 -0.03 32.44 -33.14
C ARG A 230 -0.65 33.65 -33.82
N ARG A 231 -1.98 33.85 -33.71
CA ARG A 231 -2.69 35.03 -34.24
C ARG A 231 -2.22 36.34 -33.62
N LEU A 232 -2.06 36.38 -32.29
CA LEU A 232 -1.59 37.56 -31.55
C LEU A 232 -0.14 37.89 -31.90
N LYS A 233 0.75 36.89 -32.04
CA LYS A 233 2.14 37.11 -32.49
C LYS A 233 2.20 37.64 -33.93
N ALA A 234 1.38 37.11 -34.83
CA ALA A 234 1.27 37.64 -36.19
C ALA A 234 0.78 39.09 -36.19
N ARG A 235 -0.28 39.40 -35.44
CA ARG A 235 -0.83 40.76 -35.34
C ARG A 235 0.12 41.75 -34.65
N LEU A 236 0.92 41.30 -33.69
CA LEU A 236 1.99 42.10 -33.10
C LEU A 236 3.03 42.46 -34.16
N GLY A 237 3.51 41.47 -34.92
CA GLY A 237 4.46 41.71 -36.02
C GLY A 237 3.93 42.64 -37.12
N GLU A 238 2.63 42.55 -37.45
CA GLU A 238 1.97 43.52 -38.35
C GLU A 238 2.00 44.95 -37.79
N VAL A 239 1.70 45.13 -36.51
CA VAL A 239 1.69 46.44 -35.83
C VAL A 239 3.10 47.00 -35.66
N GLU A 240 4.09 46.15 -35.35
CA GLU A 240 5.50 46.52 -35.27
C GLU A 240 6.04 46.94 -36.66
N ALA A 241 5.71 46.20 -37.73
CA ALA A 241 6.06 46.55 -39.10
C ALA A 241 5.38 47.86 -39.56
N ALA A 242 4.12 48.09 -39.18
CA ALA A 242 3.41 49.34 -39.46
C ALA A 242 4.03 50.54 -38.68
N LEU A 243 4.45 50.32 -37.43
CA LEU A 243 5.14 51.33 -36.62
C LEU A 243 6.54 51.63 -37.17
N GLU A 244 7.28 50.61 -37.62
CA GLU A 244 8.54 50.76 -38.37
C GLU A 244 8.35 51.60 -39.64
N ALA A 245 7.35 51.27 -40.48
CA ALA A 245 7.04 52.01 -41.70
C ALA A 245 6.65 53.46 -41.41
N SER A 246 5.79 53.69 -40.40
CA SER A 246 5.42 55.02 -39.93
C SER A 246 6.62 55.82 -39.43
N ARG A 247 7.54 55.20 -38.68
CA ARG A 247 8.79 55.82 -38.22
C ARG A 247 9.76 56.15 -39.36
N ARG A 248 9.80 55.35 -40.42
CA ARG A 248 10.60 55.63 -41.64
C ARG A 248 10.01 56.80 -42.40
N ALA A 249 8.72 56.78 -42.71
CA ALA A 249 8.02 57.90 -43.35
C ALA A 249 8.12 59.20 -42.53
N ALA A 250 8.05 59.14 -41.20
CA ALA A 250 8.22 60.29 -40.31
C ALA A 250 9.68 60.73 -40.09
N ARG A 251 10.67 60.00 -40.63
CA ARG A 251 12.08 60.42 -40.76
C ARG A 251 12.32 61.02 -42.14
N GLU A 252 11.75 60.44 -43.19
CA GLU A 252 11.80 60.94 -44.57
C GLU A 252 11.05 62.27 -44.73
N GLY A 253 9.86 62.41 -44.14
CA GLY A 253 9.15 63.69 -44.08
C GLY A 253 9.97 64.76 -43.37
N ARG A 254 10.59 64.42 -42.23
CA ARG A 254 11.48 65.34 -41.51
C ARG A 254 12.75 65.66 -42.28
N SER A 255 13.37 64.74 -43.02
CA SER A 255 14.55 65.07 -43.82
C SER A 255 14.21 65.97 -45.01
N VAL A 256 12.99 65.89 -45.56
CA VAL A 256 12.47 66.84 -46.55
C VAL A 256 12.19 68.22 -45.91
N GLU A 257 11.62 68.25 -44.70
CA GLU A 257 11.43 69.49 -43.94
C GLU A 257 12.77 70.13 -43.54
N ASP A 258 13.75 69.35 -43.06
CA ASP A 258 15.10 69.79 -42.72
C ASP A 258 15.86 70.30 -43.95
N MET A 259 15.74 69.64 -45.11
CA MET A 259 16.28 70.16 -46.37
C MET A 259 15.62 71.48 -46.78
N ARG A 260 14.30 71.62 -46.60
CA ARG A 260 13.58 72.87 -46.89
C ARG A 260 13.97 73.99 -45.92
N VAL A 261 14.08 73.69 -44.63
CA VAL A 261 14.57 74.62 -43.60
C VAL A 261 15.99 75.03 -43.92
N ARG A 262 16.87 74.09 -44.32
CA ARG A 262 18.23 74.39 -44.73
C ARG A 262 18.30 75.28 -45.97
N LEU A 263 17.52 75.02 -47.01
CA LEU A 263 17.46 75.91 -48.19
C LEU A 263 16.93 77.32 -47.86
N LEU A 264 15.97 77.43 -46.93
CA LEU A 264 15.49 78.72 -46.42
C LEU A 264 16.52 79.41 -45.51
N LEU A 265 17.31 78.64 -44.76
CA LEU A 265 18.37 79.18 -43.90
C LEU A 265 19.56 79.64 -44.75
N ASP A 266 20.00 78.84 -45.73
CA ASP A 266 21.08 79.17 -46.65
C ASP A 266 20.71 80.42 -47.48
N THR A 267 19.47 80.54 -47.97
CA THR A 267 19.03 81.78 -48.66
C THR A 267 18.90 83.00 -47.74
N VAL A 268 18.54 82.82 -46.45
CA VAL A 268 18.60 83.91 -45.45
C VAL A 268 20.05 84.25 -45.06
N LEU A 269 20.96 83.28 -45.02
CA LEU A 269 22.38 83.49 -44.77
C LEU A 269 23.06 84.18 -45.95
N ASP A 270 22.70 83.85 -47.19
CA ASP A 270 23.18 84.54 -48.39
C ASP A 270 22.63 85.97 -48.47
N ALA A 271 21.35 86.18 -48.13
CA ALA A 271 20.78 87.52 -48.00
C ALA A 271 21.46 88.33 -46.89
N ALA A 272 21.76 87.71 -45.74
CA ALA A 272 22.47 88.35 -44.63
C ALA A 272 23.95 88.60 -44.95
N GLN A 273 24.61 87.73 -45.72
CA GLN A 273 25.97 87.96 -46.23
C GLN A 273 26.00 89.07 -47.27
N GLY A 274 25.03 89.12 -48.20
CA GLY A 274 24.84 90.23 -49.13
C GLY A 274 24.64 91.55 -48.39
N LEU A 275 23.71 91.59 -47.45
CA LEU A 275 23.45 92.76 -46.60
C LEU A 275 24.68 93.16 -45.77
N ARG A 276 25.45 92.20 -45.24
CA ARG A 276 26.71 92.47 -44.52
C ARG A 276 27.82 92.98 -45.43
N ARG A 277 27.80 92.61 -46.71
CA ARG A 277 28.77 93.04 -47.74
C ARG A 277 28.46 94.43 -48.27
N GLU A 278 27.18 94.80 -48.35
CA GLU A 278 26.70 96.18 -48.54
C GLU A 278 26.96 97.07 -47.31
N LEU A 279 26.74 96.57 -46.09
CA LEU A 279 26.91 97.32 -44.84
C LEU A 279 28.33 97.32 -44.25
N ALA A 280 29.28 96.61 -44.87
CA ALA A 280 30.72 96.61 -44.54
C ALA A 280 31.10 96.31 -43.06
N LEU A 281 30.35 95.45 -42.35
CA LEU A 281 30.54 95.23 -40.91
C LEU A 281 31.62 94.16 -40.54
N PRO A 282 32.72 94.55 -39.86
CA PRO A 282 33.74 93.61 -39.34
C PRO A 282 33.25 92.83 -38.10
N PRO A 283 33.81 91.64 -37.80
CA PRO A 283 33.39 90.83 -36.65
C PRO A 283 33.92 91.37 -35.31
N VAL A 284 33.12 91.18 -34.25
CA VAL A 284 33.41 91.66 -32.89
C VAL A 284 34.29 90.67 -32.11
N SER A 285 35.29 91.19 -31.38
CA SER A 285 36.34 90.40 -30.70
C SER A 285 36.13 90.24 -29.17
N MET A 286 35.00 90.66 -28.63
CA MET A 286 34.70 90.69 -27.20
C MET A 286 33.23 90.29 -26.97
N ARG A 287 32.96 89.50 -25.91
CA ARG A 287 31.59 89.11 -25.48
C ARG A 287 31.25 89.87 -24.15
N PRO A 288 30.23 89.53 -23.33
CA PRO A 288 29.92 90.33 -22.11
C PRO A 288 30.73 90.15 -20.79
N ALA A 289 31.04 88.95 -20.26
CA ALA A 289 31.42 88.70 -18.85
C ALA A 289 32.51 89.62 -18.26
N ASP A 290 33.66 89.71 -18.95
CA ASP A 290 34.84 90.49 -18.53
C ASP A 290 34.64 92.03 -18.65
N SER A 291 33.54 92.51 -18.07
CA SER A 291 33.24 93.90 -17.71
C SER A 291 32.79 94.02 -16.24
N VAL A 292 32.81 92.92 -15.47
CA VAL A 292 32.69 92.95 -14.00
C VAL A 292 34.11 93.08 -13.44
N ASP A 293 34.42 94.24 -12.85
CA ASP A 293 35.80 94.62 -12.51
C ASP A 293 36.43 93.72 -11.43
N ALA A 294 37.09 92.64 -11.86
CA ALA A 294 37.86 91.68 -11.09
C ALA A 294 39.08 91.22 -11.94
N VAL A 295 39.94 90.34 -11.40
CA VAL A 295 41.09 89.82 -12.16
C VAL A 295 40.65 88.61 -13.00
N GLU A 296 40.70 88.73 -14.32
CA GLU A 296 40.06 87.80 -15.28
C GLU A 296 41.00 87.38 -16.44
N PRO A 297 40.63 86.32 -17.21
CA PRO A 297 39.92 86.52 -18.50
C PRO A 297 38.85 85.44 -18.82
N GLY A 298 37.89 85.64 -19.76
CA GLY A 298 36.88 84.60 -20.02
C GLY A 298 35.90 84.71 -21.22
N ARG A 299 34.58 84.70 -20.90
CA ARG A 299 33.37 84.77 -21.79
C ARG A 299 33.01 83.48 -22.62
N MET A 300 31.81 83.16 -23.18
CA MET A 300 30.34 83.52 -23.23
C MET A 300 29.76 83.28 -24.69
N THR A 301 28.47 83.27 -25.16
CA THR A 301 27.01 83.30 -24.75
C THR A 301 26.08 83.24 -26.02
N PRO A 302 24.71 83.34 -26.02
CA PRO A 302 23.58 82.76 -25.23
C PRO A 302 22.34 82.28 -26.11
N LYS A 303 21.13 82.09 -25.51
CA LYS A 303 19.74 81.95 -26.06
C LYS A 303 19.35 80.62 -26.74
N ASP A 304 18.15 80.03 -26.56
CA ASP A 304 17.00 80.23 -25.63
C ASP A 304 16.16 78.90 -25.58
N ILE A 305 15.35 78.65 -24.52
CA ILE A 305 14.00 77.98 -24.49
C ILE A 305 13.64 77.23 -23.17
N ALA A 306 12.52 77.67 -22.59
CA ALA A 306 11.52 77.02 -21.72
C ALA A 306 11.84 75.79 -20.82
N ALA A 307 11.87 76.09 -19.52
CA ALA A 307 11.67 75.24 -18.36
C ALA A 307 10.58 74.13 -18.42
N ARG A 308 10.84 73.04 -17.69
CA ARG A 308 9.82 72.19 -17.05
C ARG A 308 10.36 71.65 -15.71
N ALA A 309 9.51 71.53 -14.69
CA ALA A 309 9.95 71.28 -13.30
C ALA A 309 9.55 69.89 -12.78
N LEU A 310 10.48 69.22 -12.08
CA LEU A 310 10.30 68.01 -11.28
C LEU A 310 11.28 68.04 -10.08
N HIS A 311 10.86 67.45 -8.97
CA HIS A 311 11.52 67.22 -7.66
C HIS A 311 12.86 67.90 -7.31
N GLU A 312 12.85 68.63 -6.18
CA GLU A 312 13.80 69.71 -5.85
C GLU A 312 15.22 69.30 -5.39
N HIS A 313 15.53 68.01 -5.23
CA HIS A 313 16.76 67.54 -4.55
C HIS A 313 17.52 66.39 -5.26
N ASP A 314 17.20 66.05 -6.51
CA ASP A 314 17.85 64.96 -7.26
C ASP A 314 19.15 65.43 -7.97
N PRO A 315 20.35 64.87 -7.66
CA PRO A 315 21.59 65.22 -8.36
C PRO A 315 21.53 65.10 -9.89
N ALA A 316 20.70 64.23 -10.46
CA ALA A 316 20.56 64.08 -11.91
C ALA A 316 20.08 65.38 -12.60
N ILE A 317 19.40 66.27 -11.88
CA ILE A 317 18.99 67.59 -12.39
C ILE A 317 20.21 68.51 -12.57
N LEU A 318 21.23 68.41 -11.71
CA LEU A 318 22.46 69.19 -11.86
C LEU A 318 23.24 68.74 -13.11
N ASP A 319 23.32 67.43 -13.38
CA ASP A 319 23.90 66.92 -14.63
C ASP A 319 23.12 67.40 -15.86
N GLN A 320 21.79 67.38 -15.84
CA GLN A 320 20.96 67.90 -16.94
C GLN A 320 21.17 69.39 -17.19
N LEU A 321 21.35 70.20 -16.14
CA LEU A 321 21.63 71.64 -16.25
C LEU A 321 23.05 71.92 -16.75
N LEU A 322 24.05 71.13 -16.34
CA LEU A 322 25.44 71.26 -16.79
C LEU A 322 25.67 70.74 -18.20
N ALA A 323 24.81 69.84 -18.71
CA ALA A 323 24.81 69.37 -20.08
C ALA A 323 24.23 70.40 -21.09
N LEU A 324 23.71 71.53 -20.64
CA LEU A 324 23.20 72.59 -21.53
C LEU A 324 24.36 73.32 -22.24
N PRO A 325 24.22 73.64 -23.54
CA PRO A 325 25.29 74.28 -24.29
C PRO A 325 25.64 75.64 -23.70
N GLN A 326 26.94 75.88 -23.50
CA GLN A 326 27.50 77.09 -22.89
C GLN A 326 27.04 77.36 -21.44
N ALA A 327 26.55 76.35 -20.71
CA ALA A 327 26.18 76.49 -19.30
C ALA A 327 27.30 77.12 -18.45
N HIS A 328 26.91 77.94 -17.47
CA HIS A 328 27.81 78.61 -16.53
C HIS A 328 27.47 78.20 -15.10
N LEU A 329 28.43 77.59 -14.42
CA LEU A 329 28.32 77.17 -13.03
C LEU A 329 29.07 78.16 -12.14
N VAL A 330 28.34 79.01 -11.42
CA VAL A 330 28.89 79.89 -10.38
C VAL A 330 28.80 79.16 -9.04
N VAL A 331 29.93 79.02 -8.36
CA VAL A 331 30.02 78.27 -7.09
C VAL A 331 30.45 79.18 -5.96
N ASP A 332 29.60 79.27 -4.94
CA ASP A 332 29.92 79.86 -3.64
C ASP A 332 30.87 78.93 -2.87
N GLY A 333 32.14 79.30 -2.88
CA GLY A 333 33.20 78.43 -2.40
C GLY A 333 33.05 78.06 -0.93
N TYR A 334 32.89 79.05 -0.05
CA TYR A 334 32.86 78.78 1.39
C TYR A 334 31.54 78.16 1.86
N ASN A 335 30.39 78.47 1.27
CA ASN A 335 29.16 77.77 1.63
C ASN A 335 29.19 76.30 1.17
N VAL A 336 29.83 75.98 0.04
CA VAL A 336 30.06 74.57 -0.35
C VAL A 336 31.05 73.89 0.59
N THR A 337 32.19 74.49 0.93
CA THR A 337 33.19 73.81 1.78
C THR A 337 32.78 73.68 3.23
N LYS A 338 32.15 74.71 3.83
CA LYS A 338 31.61 74.68 5.19
C LYS A 338 30.47 73.64 5.32
N THR A 339 29.72 73.38 4.24
CA THR A 339 28.73 72.27 4.18
C THR A 339 29.38 70.90 4.03
N GLY A 340 30.43 70.77 3.20
CA GLY A 340 30.98 69.46 2.81
C GLY A 340 32.06 68.88 3.71
N TYR A 341 32.90 69.71 4.32
CA TYR A 341 34.06 69.27 5.12
C TYR A 341 34.52 70.36 6.11
N PRO A 342 33.65 70.79 7.04
CA PRO A 342 33.90 71.91 7.95
C PRO A 342 35.10 71.74 8.88
N THR A 343 35.53 70.50 9.15
CA THR A 343 36.65 70.18 10.05
C THR A 343 38.04 70.37 9.43
N MET A 344 38.14 70.75 8.16
CA MET A 344 39.43 70.94 7.46
C MET A 344 39.88 72.42 7.50
N PRO A 345 41.19 72.72 7.56
CA PRO A 345 41.70 74.09 7.42
C PRO A 345 41.29 74.74 6.08
N LEU A 346 40.92 76.03 6.10
CA LEU A 346 40.36 76.75 4.94
C LEU A 346 41.18 76.63 3.64
N GLU A 347 42.50 76.59 3.73
CA GLU A 347 43.36 76.36 2.55
C GLU A 347 43.14 74.97 1.93
N LYS A 348 43.11 73.91 2.75
CA LYS A 348 42.81 72.54 2.31
C LYS A 348 41.36 72.40 1.84
N GLN A 349 40.43 73.16 2.43
CA GLN A 349 39.06 73.25 1.93
C GLN A 349 39.03 73.77 0.48
N ARG A 350 39.65 74.92 0.21
CA ARG A 350 39.68 75.55 -1.12
C ARG A 350 40.36 74.66 -2.16
N LEU A 351 41.52 74.08 -1.85
CA LEU A 351 42.23 73.15 -2.74
C LEU A 351 41.38 71.93 -3.10
N ARG A 352 40.66 71.35 -2.13
CA ARG A 352 39.78 70.20 -2.36
C ARG A 352 38.62 70.56 -3.28
N LEU A 353 37.96 71.71 -3.05
CA LEU A 353 36.86 72.15 -3.90
C LEU A 353 37.31 72.37 -5.35
N LEU A 354 38.40 73.11 -5.55
CA LEU A 354 38.90 73.47 -6.88
C LEU A 354 39.36 72.24 -7.69
N GLY A 355 39.93 71.22 -7.03
CA GLY A 355 40.25 69.94 -7.68
C GLY A 355 39.00 69.24 -8.22
N SER A 356 37.99 69.06 -7.36
CA SER A 356 36.72 68.43 -7.75
C SER A 356 35.95 69.24 -8.81
N LEU A 357 35.99 70.57 -8.76
CA LEU A 357 35.39 71.43 -9.79
C LEU A 357 36.12 71.34 -11.14
N SER A 358 37.44 71.13 -11.15
CA SER A 358 38.21 70.94 -12.39
C SER A 358 37.85 69.63 -13.08
N GLN A 359 37.66 68.56 -12.30
CA GLN A 359 37.16 67.29 -12.80
C GLN A 359 35.73 67.44 -13.37
N LEU A 360 34.86 68.18 -12.69
CA LEU A 360 33.50 68.45 -13.17
C LEU A 360 33.48 69.29 -14.46
N ALA A 361 34.33 70.33 -14.55
CA ALA A 361 34.49 71.15 -15.75
C ALA A 361 35.00 70.31 -16.95
N ALA A 362 35.96 69.42 -16.72
CA ALA A 362 36.48 68.51 -17.74
C ALA A 362 35.47 67.43 -18.18
N GLN A 363 34.56 67.00 -17.28
CA GLN A 363 33.50 66.05 -17.60
C GLN A 363 32.33 66.68 -18.38
N THR A 364 31.97 67.93 -18.08
CA THR A 364 30.74 68.57 -18.59
C THR A 364 30.99 69.57 -19.71
N GLY A 365 32.19 70.18 -19.78
CA GLY A 365 32.47 71.29 -20.69
C GLY A 365 31.81 72.62 -20.30
N ALA A 366 31.11 72.68 -19.16
CA ALA A 366 30.52 73.90 -18.64
C ALA A 366 31.58 74.91 -18.19
N GLU A 367 31.29 76.21 -18.32
CA GLU A 367 32.16 77.25 -17.75
C GLU A 367 31.98 77.26 -16.23
N VAL A 368 33.03 76.95 -15.45
CA VAL A 368 32.96 76.95 -13.98
C VAL A 368 33.66 78.19 -13.42
N THR A 369 32.97 78.93 -12.56
CA THR A 369 33.51 80.09 -11.84
C THR A 369 33.28 79.91 -10.34
N CYS A 370 34.35 79.63 -9.59
CA CYS A 370 34.29 79.52 -8.13
C CYS A 370 34.67 80.85 -7.49
N VAL A 371 33.82 81.39 -6.62
CA VAL A 371 34.07 82.65 -5.90
C VAL A 371 34.24 82.38 -4.40
N PHE A 372 35.27 82.97 -3.81
CA PHE A 372 35.52 82.94 -2.37
C PHE A 372 35.47 84.35 -1.77
N ASP A 373 35.14 84.45 -0.49
CA ASP A 373 35.19 85.73 0.22
C ASP A 373 36.65 86.18 0.44
N GLY A 374 36.96 87.41 0.02
CA GLY A 374 38.26 88.04 0.19
C GLY A 374 38.58 88.45 1.65
N ALA A 375 37.57 88.62 2.50
CA ALA A 375 37.76 89.02 3.90
C ALA A 375 38.45 87.95 4.76
N GLU A 376 38.37 86.67 4.39
CA GLU A 376 39.08 85.57 5.06
C GLU A 376 40.55 85.40 4.57
N LEU A 377 41.12 86.32 3.77
CA LEU A 377 42.51 86.26 3.29
C LEU A 377 43.46 87.25 3.99
N ALA A 378 44.39 86.72 4.77
CA ALA A 378 45.48 87.49 5.39
C ALA A 378 46.67 87.81 4.46
N ALA A 379 46.73 87.22 3.26
CA ALA A 379 47.79 87.44 2.27
C ALA A 379 47.31 87.09 0.84
N PRO A 380 47.93 87.63 -0.22
CA PRO A 380 47.64 87.23 -1.59
C PRO A 380 47.98 85.76 -1.84
N VAL A 381 46.97 84.93 -2.12
CA VAL A 381 47.15 83.49 -2.33
C VAL A 381 47.43 83.21 -3.81
N LEU A 382 48.66 82.81 -4.11
CA LEU A 382 49.11 82.36 -5.43
C LEU A 382 48.63 80.94 -5.75
N LEU A 383 47.32 80.76 -5.82
CA LEU A 383 46.71 79.55 -6.39
C LEU A 383 46.78 79.63 -7.92
N ALA A 384 47.54 78.71 -8.55
CA ALA A 384 47.36 78.44 -9.97
C ALA A 384 45.98 77.79 -10.16
N PRO A 385 45.02 78.42 -10.88
CA PRO A 385 43.69 77.86 -11.04
C PRO A 385 43.74 76.56 -11.85
N PRO A 386 43.07 75.48 -11.41
CA PRO A 386 42.96 74.26 -12.19
C PRO A 386 42.32 74.51 -13.57
N ARG A 387 42.73 73.73 -14.58
CA ARG A 387 42.20 73.88 -15.94
C ARG A 387 40.68 73.73 -15.95
N GLY A 388 40.00 74.65 -16.64
CA GLY A 388 38.54 74.69 -16.74
C GLY A 388 37.79 75.45 -15.62
N VAL A 389 38.49 75.94 -14.58
CA VAL A 389 37.86 76.66 -13.46
C VAL A 389 38.43 78.08 -13.35
N ARG A 390 37.59 79.09 -13.56
CA ARG A 390 37.89 80.49 -13.17
C ARG A 390 37.73 80.60 -11.64
N VAL A 391 38.71 81.20 -10.97
CA VAL A 391 38.68 81.42 -9.52
C VAL A 391 38.70 82.90 -9.24
N LEU A 392 37.69 83.39 -8.52
CA LEU A 392 37.53 84.78 -8.15
C LEU A 392 37.56 84.93 -6.63
N PHE A 393 38.06 86.06 -6.16
CA PHE A 393 38.00 86.48 -4.76
C PHE A 393 37.27 87.81 -4.70
N SER A 394 36.37 88.00 -3.74
CA SER A 394 35.71 89.30 -3.58
C SER A 394 36.71 90.38 -3.15
N LYS A 395 36.48 91.62 -3.60
CA LYS A 395 37.29 92.77 -3.18
C LYS A 395 36.99 93.11 -1.72
N ALA A 396 37.97 93.69 -1.01
CA ALA A 396 37.76 94.17 0.35
C ALA A 396 36.56 95.15 0.41
N GLY A 397 35.59 94.86 1.28
CA GLY A 397 34.33 95.60 1.38
C GLY A 397 33.18 95.09 0.50
N VAL A 398 33.37 94.02 -0.29
CA VAL A 398 32.34 93.34 -1.07
C VAL A 398 32.25 91.88 -0.63
N THR A 399 31.06 91.39 -0.30
CA THR A 399 30.84 89.97 0.04
C THR A 399 30.90 89.08 -1.20
N ALA A 400 31.19 87.79 -1.01
CA ALA A 400 31.08 86.80 -2.08
C ALA A 400 29.67 86.80 -2.72
N ASP A 401 28.63 86.98 -1.91
CA ASP A 401 27.22 86.98 -2.30
C ASP A 401 26.87 88.07 -3.33
N GLU A 402 27.33 89.29 -3.12
CA GLU A 402 27.08 90.39 -4.06
C GLU A 402 27.96 90.28 -5.32
N LEU A 403 29.17 89.70 -5.22
CA LEU A 403 29.95 89.34 -6.41
C LEU A 403 29.23 88.27 -7.25
N ILE A 404 28.64 87.25 -6.62
CA ILE A 404 27.82 86.23 -7.30
C ILE A 404 26.61 86.88 -7.99
N ARG A 405 25.92 87.80 -7.32
CA ARG A 405 24.81 88.58 -7.91
C ARG A 405 25.27 89.46 -9.07
N GLN A 406 26.44 90.08 -8.99
CA GLN A 406 27.01 90.90 -10.07
C GLN A 406 27.38 90.05 -11.30
N LEU A 407 28.01 88.88 -11.09
CA LEU A 407 28.28 87.93 -12.17
C LEU A 407 26.98 87.52 -12.87
N VAL A 408 25.96 87.08 -12.12
CA VAL A 408 24.67 86.66 -12.69
C VAL A 408 23.96 87.80 -13.43
N ARG A 409 24.06 89.06 -12.96
CA ARG A 409 23.50 90.22 -13.66
C ARG A 409 24.27 90.62 -14.92
N ALA A 410 25.56 90.27 -15.02
CA ALA A 410 26.38 90.48 -16.22
C ALA A 410 26.18 89.37 -17.26
N GLU A 411 25.73 88.19 -16.85
CA GLU A 411 25.35 87.11 -17.77
C GLU A 411 24.11 87.51 -18.60
N PRO A 412 24.18 87.52 -19.94
CA PRO A 412 23.12 88.04 -20.79
C PRO A 412 21.90 87.10 -20.83
N PRO A 413 20.68 87.66 -20.98
CA PRO A 413 19.44 86.89 -20.92
C PRO A 413 19.39 85.81 -22.00
N GLY A 414 19.16 84.57 -21.55
CA GLY A 414 19.14 83.36 -22.37
C GLY A 414 20.34 82.44 -22.19
N ARG A 415 21.35 82.78 -21.37
CA ARG A 415 22.37 81.81 -20.96
C ARG A 415 21.85 80.91 -19.80
N PRO A 416 22.08 79.59 -19.81
CA PRO A 416 21.91 78.76 -18.63
C PRO A 416 22.97 79.11 -17.57
N VAL A 417 22.58 79.84 -16.53
CA VAL A 417 23.43 80.13 -15.37
C VAL A 417 22.93 79.34 -14.17
N ILE A 418 23.80 78.57 -13.54
CA ILE A 418 23.54 77.75 -12.36
C ILE A 418 24.36 78.33 -11.20
N VAL A 419 23.71 78.62 -10.07
CA VAL A 419 24.38 79.16 -8.88
C VAL A 419 24.27 78.14 -7.76
N VAL A 420 25.42 77.71 -7.23
CA VAL A 420 25.48 76.80 -6.09
C VAL A 420 25.83 77.56 -4.83
N SER A 421 24.91 77.57 -3.85
CA SER A 421 25.12 78.09 -2.49
C SER A 421 24.16 77.38 -1.51
N THR A 422 24.33 77.60 -0.20
CA THR A 422 23.33 77.29 0.83
C THR A 422 22.55 78.51 1.30
N ASP A 423 22.97 79.72 0.93
CA ASP A 423 22.30 80.94 1.39
C ASP A 423 21.01 81.23 0.61
N ARG A 424 19.93 81.52 1.35
CA ARG A 424 18.61 81.80 0.77
C ARG A 424 18.51 83.19 0.16
N GLU A 425 19.20 84.19 0.72
CA GLU A 425 19.24 85.53 0.16
C GLU A 425 20.01 85.52 -1.18
N VAL A 426 21.09 84.75 -1.28
CA VAL A 426 21.77 84.50 -2.56
C VAL A 426 20.82 83.83 -3.54
N ALA A 427 20.18 82.72 -3.15
CA ALA A 427 19.29 81.96 -4.01
C ALA A 427 18.12 82.80 -4.58
N ASP A 428 17.43 83.58 -3.73
CA ASP A 428 16.37 84.48 -4.14
C ASP A 428 16.88 85.64 -5.02
N GLY A 429 18.08 86.16 -4.72
CA GLY A 429 18.70 87.24 -5.48
C GLY A 429 19.08 86.84 -6.89
N VAL A 430 19.63 85.64 -7.08
CA VAL A 430 20.05 85.14 -8.40
C VAL A 430 18.89 84.57 -9.21
N ALA A 431 17.88 84.00 -8.56
CA ALA A 431 16.63 83.59 -9.22
C ALA A 431 15.89 84.77 -9.86
N LYS A 432 15.84 85.93 -9.17
CA LYS A 432 15.29 87.19 -9.71
C LYS A 432 16.08 87.73 -10.91
N ALA A 433 17.36 87.37 -11.03
CA ALA A 433 18.22 87.72 -12.16
C ALA A 433 18.25 86.65 -13.27
N GLY A 434 17.45 85.58 -13.16
CA GLY A 434 17.28 84.56 -14.20
C GLY A 434 18.18 83.32 -14.10
N ALA A 435 19.06 83.24 -13.10
CA ALA A 435 19.84 82.03 -12.85
C ALA A 435 19.05 80.96 -12.08
N ARG A 436 19.50 79.71 -12.17
CA ARG A 436 18.95 78.59 -11.41
C ARG A 436 19.74 78.38 -10.11
N PRO A 437 19.19 78.69 -8.92
CA PRO A 437 19.82 78.33 -7.66
C PRO A 437 19.77 76.80 -7.45
N VAL A 438 20.84 76.24 -6.89
CA VAL A 438 21.00 74.82 -6.56
C VAL A 438 21.65 74.68 -5.17
N PRO A 439 21.08 73.93 -4.23
CA PRO A 439 21.68 73.71 -2.91
C PRO A 439 23.06 73.04 -2.98
N SER A 440 24.04 73.53 -2.21
CA SER A 440 25.40 72.97 -2.14
C SER A 440 25.46 71.45 -1.90
N VAL A 441 24.49 70.88 -1.19
CA VAL A 441 24.37 69.44 -0.95
C VAL A 441 24.24 68.64 -2.26
N MET A 442 23.62 69.19 -3.30
CA MET A 442 23.48 68.52 -4.60
C MET A 442 24.83 68.48 -5.35
N LEU A 443 25.57 69.59 -5.35
CA LEU A 443 26.93 69.62 -5.89
C LEU A 443 27.85 68.66 -5.11
N LEU A 444 27.82 68.68 -3.78
CA LEU A 444 28.63 67.80 -2.95
C LEU A 444 28.33 66.32 -3.20
N LYS A 445 27.06 65.92 -3.33
CA LYS A 445 26.67 64.56 -3.74
C LYS A 445 27.26 64.22 -5.12
N ARG A 446 27.11 65.10 -6.11
CA ARG A 446 27.62 64.87 -7.47
C ARG A 446 29.15 64.80 -7.55
N LEU A 447 29.86 65.55 -6.70
CA LEU A 447 31.32 65.49 -6.56
C LEU A 447 31.81 64.28 -5.72
N SER A 448 30.92 63.58 -5.01
CA SER A 448 31.22 62.33 -4.30
C SER A 448 30.91 61.05 -5.09
N HIS A 449 30.27 61.20 -6.26
CA HIS A 449 29.98 60.13 -7.23
C HIS A 449 30.82 60.29 -8.53
N ALA A 450 31.96 61.00 -8.44
CA ALA A 450 32.88 61.29 -9.54
C ALA A 450 34.31 60.84 -9.17
#